data_AF-A0A7V3I4S5-F1
#
_entry.id   AF-A0A7V3I4S5-F1
#
_cell.length_a   1.000
_cell.length_b   1.000
_cell.length_c   1.000
_cell.angle_alpha   90.00
_cell.angle_beta   90.00
_cell.angle_gamma   90.00
#
_symmetry.space_group_name_H-M   'P 1'
#
loop_
_entity.id
_entity.type
_entity.pdbx_description
1 polymer ?
#
loop_
_entity_poly.entity_id
_entity_poly.type
_entity_poly.pdbx_seq_one_letter_code
_entity_poly.pdbx_strand_id
1 'polypeptide(L)'
;MREIVVHIERMKQMIWMPRRRKGFTLVELLVVIVVLAVLAAIVLPKFMDSSARSKESSLRTDLKLLRNAISVFQADIGKYPSSLADLAETDPAKVKDKDGNVVKASDWHGPYIESVPKDPISNADFIYTAATGKVTSSATGNGLDGTPYSTW
;
A
#
# COMPACT_ATOMS: atom_id res chain seq x y z
N MET A 1 77.17 50.37 -9.19
CA MET A 1 76.10 49.58 -9.86
C MET A 1 75.58 48.42 -9.00
N ARG A 2 76.42 47.71 -8.21
CA ARG A 2 75.97 46.61 -7.32
C ARG A 2 75.04 47.04 -6.16
N GLU A 3 75.17 48.27 -5.67
CA GLU A 3 74.35 48.84 -4.57
C GLU A 3 72.85 49.04 -4.92
N ILE A 4 72.53 49.36 -6.18
CA ILE A 4 71.15 49.66 -6.61
C ILE A 4 70.30 48.38 -6.73
N VAL A 5 70.91 47.29 -7.17
CA VAL A 5 70.22 45.99 -7.32
C VAL A 5 69.83 45.44 -5.94
N VAL A 6 70.68 45.61 -4.93
CA VAL A 6 70.40 45.18 -3.54
C VAL A 6 69.20 45.94 -2.94
N HIS A 7 68.99 47.20 -3.32
CA HIS A 7 67.84 47.98 -2.86
C HIS A 7 66.52 47.54 -3.49
N ILE A 8 66.53 47.13 -4.76
CA ILE A 8 65.32 46.68 -5.48
C ILE A 8 64.86 45.31 -4.98
N GLU A 9 65.79 44.39 -4.68
CA GLU A 9 65.46 43.06 -4.13
C GLU A 9 64.77 43.14 -2.75
N ARG A 10 65.09 44.17 -1.96
CA ARG A 10 64.47 44.41 -0.64
C ARG A 10 63.04 44.95 -0.72
N MET A 11 62.67 45.62 -1.81
CA MET A 11 61.33 46.20 -1.98
C MET A 11 60.27 45.17 -2.43
N LYS A 12 60.67 44.06 -3.07
CA LYS A 12 59.76 42.97 -3.49
C LYS A 12 59.16 42.17 -2.35
N GLN A 13 59.67 42.34 -1.12
CA GLN A 13 59.23 41.59 0.07
C GLN A 13 58.09 42.29 0.83
N MET A 14 57.69 43.50 0.43
CA MET A 14 56.60 44.21 1.07
C MET A 14 55.29 43.95 0.32
N ILE A 15 54.39 43.24 1.01
CA ILE A 15 52.93 43.19 0.76
C ILE A 15 52.48 42.03 -0.14
N TRP A 16 52.70 40.81 0.33
CA TRP A 16 51.70 39.73 0.13
C TRP A 16 51.11 39.41 1.49
N MET A 17 49.97 40.01 1.83
CA MET A 17 49.20 39.61 3.00
C MET A 17 48.35 38.39 2.62
N PRO A 18 48.63 37.18 3.12
CA PRO A 18 47.79 36.03 2.86
C PRO A 18 46.40 36.29 3.45
N ARG A 19 45.38 36.29 2.59
CA ARG A 19 43.97 36.35 3.00
C ARG A 19 43.71 35.18 3.94
N ARG A 20 43.39 35.46 5.21
CA ARG A 20 43.04 34.41 6.19
C ARG A 20 41.85 33.62 5.65
N ARG A 21 42.09 32.39 5.20
CA ARG A 21 41.03 31.46 4.84
C ARG A 21 40.31 31.08 6.14
N LYS A 22 39.05 31.46 6.28
CA LYS A 22 38.20 30.96 7.36
C LYS A 22 37.91 29.48 7.06
N GLY A 23 38.46 28.59 7.88
CA GLY A 23 38.17 27.16 7.82
C GLY A 23 36.91 26.83 8.62
N PHE A 24 36.29 25.71 8.29
CA PHE A 24 35.23 25.10 9.09
C PHE A 24 35.73 24.80 10.50
N THR A 25 34.94 25.12 11.51
CA THR A 25 35.23 24.71 12.89
C THR A 25 34.70 23.30 13.16
N LEU A 26 35.35 22.57 14.08
CA LEU A 26 34.84 21.27 14.55
C LEU A 26 33.43 21.39 15.15
N VAL A 27 33.15 22.54 15.78
CA VAL A 27 31.84 22.84 16.40
C VAL A 27 30.75 22.96 15.34
N GLU A 28 31.01 23.59 14.20
CA GLU A 28 30.03 23.66 13.09
C GLU A 28 29.67 22.28 12.56
N LEU A 29 30.66 21.40 12.39
CA LEU A 29 30.41 20.05 11.90
C LEU A 29 29.66 19.21 12.94
N LEU A 30 29.93 19.43 14.24
CA LEU A 30 29.22 18.77 15.34
C LEU A 30 27.73 19.14 15.37
N VAL A 31 27.39 20.42 15.21
CA VAL A 31 25.98 20.84 15.16
C VAL A 31 25.26 20.24 13.94
N VAL A 32 25.92 20.18 12.78
CA VAL A 32 25.34 19.60 11.56
C VAL A 32 25.03 18.12 11.74
N ILE A 33 25.95 17.31 12.27
CA ILE A 33 25.69 15.88 12.48
C ILE A 33 24.60 15.64 13.52
N VAL A 34 24.49 16.50 14.54
CA VAL A 34 23.41 16.43 15.54
C VAL A 34 22.06 16.69 14.89
N VAL A 35 21.94 17.73 14.05
CA VAL A 35 20.70 18.02 13.31
C VAL A 35 20.36 16.87 12.35
N LEU A 36 21.34 16.33 11.64
CA LEU A 36 21.14 15.17 10.75
C LEU A 36 20.68 13.92 11.51
N ALA A 37 21.23 13.65 12.70
CA ALA A 37 20.81 12.52 13.54
C ALA A 37 19.35 12.67 14.01
N VAL A 38 18.94 13.87 14.42
CA VAL A 38 17.56 14.15 14.82
C VAL A 38 16.59 14.01 13.64
N LEU A 39 16.94 14.55 12.48
CA LEU A 39 16.11 14.44 11.27
C LEU A 39 15.96 12.98 10.82
N ALA A 40 17.06 12.20 10.83
CA ALA A 40 17.04 10.79 10.49
C ALA A 40 16.13 9.96 11.40
N ALA A 41 16.07 10.29 12.70
CA ALA A 41 15.21 9.61 13.67
C ALA A 41 13.71 9.84 13.43
N ILE A 42 13.31 11.01 12.90
CA ILE A 42 11.89 11.40 12.77
C ILE A 42 11.27 10.94 11.43
N VAL A 43 12.07 10.80 10.38
CA VAL A 43 11.56 10.61 9.01
C VAL A 43 11.09 9.18 8.71
N LEU A 44 11.66 8.16 9.38
CA LEU A 44 11.43 6.75 9.05
C LEU A 44 10.02 6.18 9.34
N PRO A 45 9.33 6.48 10.47
CA PRO A 45 8.16 5.69 10.87
C PRO A 45 6.87 5.97 10.09
N LYS A 46 6.78 7.01 9.25
CA LYS A 46 5.48 7.46 8.70
C LYS A 46 4.95 6.70 7.47
N PHE A 47 5.74 5.88 6.79
CA PHE A 47 5.34 5.30 5.50
C PHE A 47 4.73 3.89 5.56
N MET A 48 4.92 3.14 6.65
CA MET A 48 4.48 1.74 6.70
C MET A 48 2.95 1.61 6.84
N ASP A 49 2.30 2.55 7.51
CA ASP A 49 0.88 2.43 7.83
C ASP A 49 -0.05 2.81 6.66
N SER A 50 0.36 3.72 5.78
CA SER A 50 -0.55 4.24 4.75
C SER A 50 -0.90 3.17 3.71
N SER A 51 0.06 2.33 3.34
CA SER A 51 -0.16 1.23 2.39
C SER A 51 -1.05 0.14 3.00
N ALA A 52 -0.80 -0.23 4.26
CA ALA A 52 -1.63 -1.20 4.98
C ALA A 52 -3.08 -0.72 5.11
N ARG A 53 -3.32 0.54 5.53
CA ARG A 53 -4.66 1.14 5.61
C ARG A 53 -5.37 1.13 4.26
N SER A 54 -4.65 1.43 3.17
CA SER A 54 -5.23 1.40 1.83
C SER A 54 -5.71 0.00 1.44
N LYS A 55 -4.90 -1.04 1.71
CA LYS A 55 -5.27 -2.42 1.41
C LYS A 55 -6.46 -2.89 2.24
N GLU A 56 -6.52 -2.54 3.53
CA GLU A 56 -7.68 -2.86 4.38
C GLU A 56 -8.96 -2.16 3.93
N SER A 57 -8.84 -0.91 3.47
CA SER A 57 -9.97 -0.18 2.91
C SER A 57 -10.51 -0.84 1.64
N SER A 58 -9.61 -1.28 0.74
CA SER A 58 -9.97 -2.07 -0.44
C SER A 58 -10.63 -3.38 -0.02
N LEU A 59 -10.04 -4.13 0.92
CA LEU A 59 -10.57 -5.41 1.40
C LEU A 59 -12.02 -5.27 1.90
N ARG A 60 -12.30 -4.26 2.72
CA ARG A 60 -13.65 -4.01 3.25
C ARG A 60 -14.64 -3.65 2.14
N THR A 61 -14.18 -2.92 1.12
CA THR A 61 -14.99 -2.54 -0.04
C THR A 61 -15.34 -3.76 -0.88
N ASP A 62 -14.34 -4.60 -1.18
CA ASP A 62 -14.50 -5.83 -1.97
C ASP A 62 -15.39 -6.84 -1.26
N LEU A 63 -15.22 -7.03 0.06
CA LEU A 63 -16.11 -7.88 0.87
C LEU A 63 -17.55 -7.37 0.85
N LYS A 64 -17.77 -6.05 0.94
CA LYS A 64 -19.11 -5.46 0.87
C LYS A 64 -19.74 -5.66 -0.51
N LEU A 65 -18.95 -5.48 -1.58
CA LEU A 65 -19.39 -5.72 -2.95
C LEU A 65 -19.82 -7.17 -3.14
N LEU A 66 -18.98 -8.13 -2.71
CA LEU A 66 -19.28 -9.56 -2.79
C LEU A 66 -20.52 -9.94 -1.97
N ARG A 67 -20.64 -9.45 -0.73
CA ARG A 67 -21.81 -9.70 0.14
C ARG A 67 -23.10 -9.19 -0.49
N ASN A 68 -23.06 -7.99 -1.08
CA ASN A 68 -24.20 -7.44 -1.78
C ASN A 68 -24.57 -8.30 -2.99
N ALA A 69 -23.60 -8.67 -3.84
CA ALA A 69 -23.84 -9.53 -5.00
C ALA A 69 -24.44 -10.89 -4.60
N ILE A 70 -23.92 -11.53 -3.55
CA ILE A 70 -24.47 -12.77 -2.98
C ILE A 70 -25.91 -12.58 -2.51
N SER A 71 -26.20 -11.46 -1.86
CA SER A 71 -27.54 -11.15 -1.34
C SER A 71 -28.55 -10.93 -2.47
N VAL A 72 -28.14 -10.24 -3.56
CA VAL A 72 -28.98 -10.04 -4.74
C VAL A 72 -29.20 -11.37 -5.47
N PHE A 73 -28.16 -12.18 -5.66
CA PHE A 73 -28.30 -13.53 -6.23
C PHE A 73 -29.30 -14.37 -5.41
N GLN A 74 -29.20 -14.32 -4.09
CA GLN A 74 -30.11 -15.05 -3.21
C GLN A 74 -31.55 -14.54 -3.32
N ALA A 75 -31.76 -13.23 -3.49
CA ALA A 75 -33.09 -12.66 -3.68
C ALA A 75 -33.74 -13.15 -4.98
N ASP A 76 -32.96 -13.27 -6.05
CA ASP A 76 -33.43 -13.71 -7.37
C ASP A 76 -33.69 -15.23 -7.42
N ILE A 77 -32.70 -16.02 -6.97
CA ILE A 77 -32.70 -17.48 -7.13
C ILE A 77 -33.30 -18.20 -5.91
N GLY A 78 -33.46 -17.51 -4.78
CA GLY A 78 -33.89 -18.07 -3.50
C GLY A 78 -32.81 -18.89 -2.77
N LYS A 79 -31.61 -19.01 -3.35
CA LYS A 79 -30.48 -19.78 -2.82
C LYS A 79 -29.17 -19.05 -3.08
N TYR A 80 -28.15 -19.34 -2.29
CA TYR A 80 -26.80 -18.81 -2.51
C TYR A 80 -26.15 -19.40 -3.77
N PRO A 81 -25.19 -18.70 -4.40
CA PRO A 81 -24.42 -19.23 -5.52
C PRO A 81 -23.50 -20.36 -5.05
N SER A 82 -23.16 -21.28 -5.96
CA SER A 82 -22.26 -22.41 -5.66
C SER A 82 -20.82 -21.96 -5.39
N SER A 83 -20.40 -20.91 -6.11
CA SER A 83 -19.08 -20.29 -6.02
C SER A 83 -19.18 -18.78 -6.24
N LEU A 84 -18.13 -18.03 -5.91
CA LEU A 84 -18.08 -16.60 -6.24
C LEU A 84 -18.00 -16.35 -7.75
N ALA A 85 -17.45 -17.30 -8.52
CA ALA A 85 -17.35 -17.18 -9.98
C ALA A 85 -18.73 -17.15 -10.66
N ASP A 86 -19.72 -17.85 -10.09
CA ASP A 86 -21.11 -17.85 -10.58
C ASP A 86 -21.75 -16.44 -10.56
N LEU A 87 -21.26 -15.54 -9.71
CA LEU A 87 -21.76 -14.16 -9.63
C LEU A 87 -21.35 -13.32 -10.83
N ALA A 88 -20.22 -13.64 -11.47
CA ALA A 88 -19.65 -12.90 -12.60
C ALA A 88 -19.94 -13.55 -13.96
N GLU A 89 -20.58 -14.72 -13.95
CA GLU A 89 -20.92 -15.43 -15.17
C GLU A 89 -22.07 -14.72 -15.90
N THR A 90 -21.97 -14.70 -17.23
CA THR A 90 -22.91 -14.01 -18.13
C THR A 90 -23.94 -14.96 -18.75
N ASP A 91 -23.67 -16.26 -18.72
CA ASP A 91 -24.54 -17.31 -19.22
C ASP A 91 -25.23 -18.05 -18.05
N PRO A 92 -26.55 -17.91 -17.86
CA PRO A 92 -27.27 -18.57 -16.78
C PRO A 92 -27.18 -20.10 -16.84
N ALA A 93 -26.89 -20.70 -18.00
CA ALA A 93 -26.73 -22.16 -18.12
C ALA A 93 -25.48 -22.69 -17.38
N LYS A 94 -24.52 -21.82 -17.05
CA LYS A 94 -23.29 -22.15 -16.33
C LYS A 94 -23.35 -21.81 -14.85
N VAL A 95 -24.32 -20.99 -14.45
CA VAL A 95 -24.51 -20.51 -13.09
C VAL A 95 -25.18 -21.59 -12.25
N LYS A 96 -24.60 -21.91 -11.09
CA LYS A 96 -25.12 -22.92 -10.18
C LYS A 96 -25.54 -22.37 -8.81
N ASP A 97 -26.59 -22.94 -8.25
CA ASP A 97 -26.98 -22.72 -6.85
C ASP A 97 -26.11 -23.54 -5.88
N LYS A 98 -26.23 -23.27 -4.57
CA LYS A 98 -25.51 -23.99 -3.50
C LYS A 98 -25.71 -25.51 -3.50
N ASP A 99 -26.76 -26.02 -4.15
CA ASP A 99 -27.08 -27.45 -4.24
C ASP A 99 -26.54 -28.06 -5.54
N GLY A 100 -25.87 -27.26 -6.39
CA GLY A 100 -25.27 -27.68 -7.66
C GLY A 100 -26.22 -27.66 -8.85
N ASN A 101 -27.45 -27.17 -8.69
CA ASN A 101 -28.40 -27.08 -9.80
C ASN A 101 -28.12 -25.84 -10.64
N VAL A 102 -28.26 -25.98 -11.95
CA VAL A 102 -28.22 -24.84 -12.87
C VAL A 102 -29.43 -23.95 -12.61
N VAL A 103 -29.20 -22.64 -12.53
CA VAL A 103 -30.28 -21.67 -12.29
C VAL A 103 -31.23 -21.60 -13.49
N LYS A 104 -32.50 -21.28 -13.21
CA LYS A 104 -33.47 -21.06 -14.28
C LYS A 104 -33.23 -19.71 -14.92
N ALA A 105 -33.15 -19.67 -16.25
CA ALA A 105 -32.96 -18.42 -16.98
C ALA A 105 -34.11 -17.41 -16.77
N SER A 106 -35.31 -17.87 -16.39
CA SER A 106 -36.45 -16.99 -16.07
C SER A 106 -36.27 -16.20 -14.77
N ASP A 107 -35.52 -16.75 -13.82
CA ASP A 107 -35.41 -16.23 -12.46
C ASP A 107 -34.11 -15.43 -12.28
N TRP A 108 -33.18 -15.53 -13.24
CA TRP A 108 -31.85 -14.96 -13.19
C TRP A 108 -31.79 -13.58 -13.86
N HIS A 109 -31.28 -12.57 -13.13
CA HIS A 109 -31.07 -11.20 -13.65
C HIS A 109 -29.60 -10.76 -13.60
N GLY A 110 -28.68 -11.71 -13.55
CA GLY A 110 -27.24 -11.43 -13.51
C GLY A 110 -26.67 -10.91 -14.83
N PRO A 111 -25.34 -10.73 -14.92
CA PRO A 111 -24.35 -10.97 -13.86
C PRO A 111 -24.51 -10.00 -12.68
N TYR A 112 -24.13 -10.45 -11.48
CA TYR A 112 -24.28 -9.70 -10.24
C TYR A 112 -23.01 -8.90 -9.87
N ILE A 113 -21.90 -9.20 -10.54
CA ILE A 113 -20.63 -8.48 -10.43
C ILE A 113 -19.87 -8.58 -11.77
N GLU A 114 -19.06 -7.59 -12.12
CA GLU A 114 -18.28 -7.62 -13.37
C GLU A 114 -17.14 -8.65 -13.35
N SER A 115 -16.44 -8.76 -12.22
CA SER A 115 -15.40 -9.75 -12.00
C SER A 115 -15.21 -9.98 -10.51
N VAL A 116 -14.78 -11.19 -10.14
CA VAL A 116 -14.49 -11.51 -8.75
C VAL A 116 -13.14 -10.88 -8.36
N PRO A 117 -13.10 -9.90 -7.44
CA PRO A 117 -11.84 -9.33 -7.00
C PRO A 117 -11.03 -10.36 -6.20
N LYS A 118 -9.70 -10.16 -6.17
CA LYS A 118 -8.80 -10.87 -5.27
C LYS A 118 -8.70 -10.15 -3.95
N ASP A 119 -8.47 -10.90 -2.88
CA ASP A 119 -8.19 -10.35 -1.57
C ASP A 119 -6.90 -9.49 -1.64
N PRO A 120 -6.96 -8.17 -1.37
CA PRO A 120 -5.83 -7.27 -1.54
C PRO A 120 -4.73 -7.44 -0.47
N ILE A 121 -5.00 -8.17 0.61
CA ILE A 121 -4.03 -8.47 1.67
C ILE A 121 -3.26 -9.75 1.33
N SER A 122 -3.98 -10.85 1.01
CA SER A 122 -3.36 -12.15 0.69
C SER A 122 -2.95 -12.30 -0.77
N ASN A 123 -3.51 -11.48 -1.67
CA ASN A 123 -3.43 -11.60 -3.13
C ASN A 123 -3.95 -12.96 -3.65
N ALA A 124 -4.87 -13.58 -2.91
CA ALA A 124 -5.52 -14.84 -3.24
C ALA A 124 -7.04 -14.66 -3.34
N ASP A 125 -7.76 -15.74 -3.66
CA ASP A 125 -9.21 -15.71 -3.70
C ASP A 125 -9.80 -15.59 -2.28
N PHE A 126 -11.00 -15.04 -2.17
CA PHE A 126 -11.73 -14.98 -0.90
C PHE A 126 -12.20 -16.38 -0.46
N ILE A 127 -12.34 -16.57 0.85
CA ILE A 127 -12.93 -17.79 1.40
C ILE A 127 -14.45 -17.64 1.34
N TYR A 128 -15.10 -18.52 0.57
CA TYR A 128 -16.55 -18.52 0.40
C TYR A 128 -17.17 -19.83 0.88
N THR A 129 -18.27 -19.74 1.62
CA THR A 129 -19.04 -20.88 2.13
C THR A 129 -20.45 -20.86 1.55
N ALA A 130 -20.72 -21.66 0.50
CA ALA A 130 -22.01 -21.70 -0.18
C ALA A 130 -23.19 -22.10 0.72
N ALA A 131 -22.95 -22.91 1.76
CA ALA A 131 -23.98 -23.32 2.70
C ALA A 131 -24.61 -22.13 3.47
N THR A 132 -23.82 -21.10 3.74
CA THR A 132 -24.23 -19.93 4.54
C THR A 132 -24.22 -18.63 3.76
N GLY A 133 -23.71 -18.62 2.53
CA GLY A 133 -23.47 -17.41 1.75
C GLY A 133 -22.36 -16.53 2.35
N LYS A 134 -21.60 -17.05 3.32
CA LYS A 134 -20.58 -16.28 4.03
C LYS A 134 -19.32 -16.17 3.18
N VAL A 135 -18.83 -14.94 3.02
CA VAL A 135 -17.53 -14.63 2.42
C VAL A 135 -16.64 -13.93 3.44
N THR A 136 -15.38 -14.36 3.55
CA THR A 136 -14.35 -13.79 4.44
C THR A 136 -13.02 -13.65 3.72
N SER A 137 -12.14 -12.80 4.25
CA SER A 137 -10.76 -12.69 3.77
C SER A 137 -10.03 -14.04 3.88
N SER A 138 -9.12 -14.30 2.94
CA SER A 138 -8.18 -15.44 2.99
C SER A 138 -6.84 -15.07 3.64
N ALA A 139 -6.66 -13.80 4.03
CA ALA A 139 -5.46 -13.34 4.67
C ALA A 139 -5.25 -13.95 6.06
N THR A 140 -4.00 -14.30 6.34
CA THR A 140 -3.55 -14.70 7.67
C THR A 140 -3.17 -13.46 8.47
N GLY A 141 -3.38 -13.51 9.80
CA GLY A 141 -3.01 -12.44 10.71
C GLY A 141 -4.15 -11.48 11.01
N ASN A 142 -3.78 -10.32 11.54
CA ASN A 142 -4.72 -9.35 12.09
C ASN A 142 -4.67 -8.03 11.30
N GLY A 143 -5.81 -7.36 11.24
CA GLY A 143 -5.89 -5.98 10.78
C GLY A 143 -5.23 -5.00 11.75
N LEU A 144 -5.14 -3.74 11.33
CA LEU A 144 -4.60 -2.62 12.10
C LEU A 144 -5.38 -2.36 13.39
N ASP A 145 -6.62 -2.84 13.48
CA ASP A 145 -7.47 -2.81 14.68
C ASP A 145 -7.28 -4.04 15.60
N GLY A 146 -6.36 -4.95 15.24
CA GLY A 146 -6.06 -6.17 15.99
C GLY A 146 -7.04 -7.32 15.75
N THR A 147 -8.08 -7.12 14.94
CA THR A 147 -9.04 -8.19 14.64
C THR A 147 -8.50 -9.12 13.55
N PRO A 148 -8.67 -10.45 13.67
CA PRO A 148 -8.19 -11.38 12.64
C PRO A 148 -8.93 -11.17 11.31
N TYR A 149 -8.20 -11.14 10.19
CA TYR A 149 -8.81 -10.98 8.86
C TYR A 149 -9.82 -12.08 8.53
N SER A 150 -9.64 -13.29 9.06
CA SER A 150 -10.59 -14.40 8.92
C SER A 150 -11.97 -14.14 9.51
N THR A 151 -12.12 -13.10 10.34
CA THR A 151 -13.41 -12.67 10.90
C THR A 151 -14.12 -11.61 10.08
N TRP A 152 -13.41 -11.00 9.11
CA TRP A 152 -13.90 -9.86 8.32
C TRP A 152 -14.90 -10.22 7.25
#